data_AF-A0A3G6PKH9-F1
#
_entry.id   AF-A0A3G6PKH9-F1
#
_cell.length_a   1.000
_cell.length_b   1.000
_cell.length_c   1.000
_cell.angle_alpha   90.00
_cell.angle_beta   90.00
_cell.angle_gamma   90.00
#
_symmetry.space_group_name_H-M   'P 1'
#
loop_
_entity.id
_entity.type
_entity.pdbx_description
1 polymer ?
#
loop_
_entity_poly.entity_id
_entity_poly.type
_entity_poly.pdbx_seq_one_letter_code
_entity_poly.pdbx_strand_id
1 'polypeptide(L)'
;MLMTTLNIVDFMLPVEDCRAAADEWSLCCSNFLRLKDLISTNYVFNISPGQLDWMRQYEEFPEFCASIGIYDRKLILILYPMNNEGRRIEQKDYPCSFLTELTHDLKLQEVQEYTIVKNTVLSKGFEKIEKNSDMGYPVSNKPVLEQDKAVESIESWRDSGMDWLYKECKESEGTGIFRKFYVPTADLCLSDAGLSKITCSFGLKYNAIYGKMLTTLIFISFHENLQNSERVQLTTNTYDWAKPCPPICRIPDIGSQF
;
A
#
# COMPACT_ATOMS: atom_id res chain seq x y z
N MET A 1 -38.64 3.35 21.30
CA MET A 1 -37.17 3.39 21.34
C MET A 1 -36.66 1.97 21.17
N LEU A 2 -36.31 1.60 19.95
CA LEU A 2 -35.57 0.38 19.65
C LEU A 2 -34.20 0.88 19.15
N MET A 3 -33.17 0.69 19.96
CA MET A 3 -31.79 0.90 19.55
C MET A 3 -31.47 -0.14 18.47
N THR A 4 -31.42 0.30 17.22
CA THR A 4 -30.82 -0.45 16.13
C THR A 4 -29.31 -0.39 16.30
N THR A 5 -28.74 -1.40 16.95
CA THR A 5 -27.33 -1.75 16.81
C THR A 5 -27.11 -2.29 15.40
N LEU A 6 -26.80 -1.39 14.45
CA LEU A 6 -26.46 -1.73 13.08
C LEU A 6 -25.01 -2.25 13.03
N ASN A 7 -24.89 -3.58 12.95
CA ASN A 7 -23.87 -4.39 12.26
C ASN A 7 -22.38 -3.97 12.38
N ILE A 8 -21.72 -4.48 13.41
CA ILE A 8 -20.25 -4.54 13.53
C ILE A 8 -19.66 -5.78 12.79
N VAL A 9 -20.48 -6.60 12.11
CA VAL A 9 -20.15 -8.02 11.86
C VAL A 9 -19.62 -8.35 10.45
N ASP A 10 -19.65 -7.45 9.46
CA ASP A 10 -19.39 -7.86 8.06
C ASP A 10 -17.94 -7.66 7.56
N PHE A 11 -17.07 -7.06 8.37
CA PHE A 11 -15.67 -6.80 8.00
C PHE A 11 -14.64 -7.38 8.98
N MET A 12 -15.07 -7.98 10.09
CA MET A 12 -14.19 -8.54 11.11
C MET A 12 -14.10 -10.05 10.98
N LEU A 13 -12.88 -10.59 10.98
CA LEU A 13 -12.60 -12.02 10.90
C LEU A 13 -12.01 -12.50 12.24
N PRO A 14 -12.56 -13.57 12.87
CA PRO A 14 -12.00 -14.14 14.09
C PRO A 14 -10.54 -14.58 13.92
N VAL A 15 -9.75 -14.50 14.99
CA VAL A 15 -8.30 -14.82 14.96
C VAL A 15 -7.97 -16.20 14.41
N GLU A 16 -8.80 -17.21 14.72
CA GLU A 16 -8.62 -18.58 14.23
C GLU A 16 -8.89 -18.67 12.72
N ASP A 17 -9.92 -17.98 12.22
CA ASP A 17 -10.21 -17.90 10.79
C ASP A 17 -9.14 -17.10 10.04
N CYS A 18 -8.59 -16.05 10.67
CA CYS A 18 -7.44 -15.32 10.12
C CYS A 18 -6.21 -16.22 9.95
N ARG A 19 -5.93 -17.09 10.94
CA ARG A 19 -4.82 -18.05 10.89
C ARG A 19 -5.06 -19.06 9.78
N ALA A 20 -6.24 -19.69 9.76
CA ALA A 20 -6.62 -20.64 8.73
C ALA A 20 -6.53 -20.03 7.32
N ALA A 21 -6.96 -18.78 7.15
CA ALA A 21 -6.88 -18.09 5.87
C ALA A 21 -5.43 -17.84 5.41
N ALA A 22 -4.54 -17.45 6.33
CA ALA A 22 -3.12 -17.25 6.03
C ALA A 22 -2.39 -18.57 5.71
N ASP A 23 -2.75 -19.65 6.41
CA ASP A 23 -2.24 -21.00 6.14
C ASP A 23 -2.70 -21.50 4.78
N GLU A 24 -3.98 -21.29 4.44
CA GLU A 24 -4.52 -21.67 3.12
C GLU A 24 -3.80 -20.92 2.00
N TRP A 25 -3.56 -19.61 2.17
CA TRP A 25 -2.77 -18.82 1.22
C TRP A 25 -1.35 -19.39 1.06
N SER A 26 -0.69 -19.71 2.17
CA SER A 26 0.66 -20.28 2.16
C SER A 26 0.75 -21.61 1.40
N LEU A 27 -0.27 -22.46 1.52
CA LEU A 27 -0.39 -23.72 0.75
C LEU A 27 -0.71 -23.47 -0.73
N CYS A 28 -1.34 -22.35 -1.06
CA CYS A 28 -1.69 -21.98 -2.43
C CYS A 28 -0.51 -21.43 -3.24
N CYS A 29 0.48 -20.80 -2.59
CA CYS A 29 1.57 -20.08 -3.26
C CYS A 29 2.41 -20.92 -4.24
N SER A 30 2.46 -22.25 -4.10
CA SER A 30 3.18 -23.12 -5.04
C SER A 30 2.33 -23.59 -6.22
N ASN A 31 1.03 -23.29 -6.24
CA ASN A 31 0.09 -23.75 -7.25
C ASN A 31 -0.41 -22.60 -8.14
N PHE A 32 0.24 -22.43 -9.29
CA PHE A 32 -0.08 -21.35 -10.23
C PHE A 32 -1.54 -21.35 -10.70
N LEU A 33 -2.15 -22.52 -10.93
CA LEU A 33 -3.55 -22.58 -11.41
C LEU A 33 -4.50 -22.00 -10.36
N ARG A 34 -4.29 -22.33 -9.07
CA ARG A 34 -5.09 -21.75 -7.99
C ARG A 34 -4.86 -20.25 -7.86
N LEU A 35 -3.61 -19.79 -7.98
CA LEU A 35 -3.30 -18.36 -7.93
C LEU A 35 -3.98 -17.58 -9.05
N LYS A 36 -3.97 -18.13 -10.27
CA LYS A 36 -4.62 -17.55 -11.43
C LYS A 36 -6.13 -17.40 -11.24
N ASP A 37 -6.77 -18.35 -10.55
CA ASP A 37 -8.20 -18.28 -10.27
C ASP A 37 -8.54 -17.30 -9.13
N LEU A 38 -7.61 -17.09 -8.19
CA LEU A 38 -7.81 -16.21 -7.03
C LEU A 38 -7.45 -14.74 -7.30
N ILE A 39 -6.51 -14.48 -8.20
CA ILE A 39 -5.97 -13.14 -8.46
C ILE A 39 -6.32 -12.70 -9.87
N SER A 40 -7.13 -11.66 -9.95
CA SER A 40 -7.27 -10.84 -11.14
C SER A 40 -6.42 -9.57 -10.99
N THR A 41 -5.56 -9.28 -11.96
CA THR A 41 -4.56 -8.20 -11.85
C THR A 41 -5.14 -6.79 -11.87
N ASN A 42 -6.45 -6.66 -12.12
CA ASN A 42 -7.22 -5.42 -12.10
C ASN A 42 -8.13 -5.28 -10.87
N TYR A 43 -8.06 -6.20 -9.90
CA TYR A 43 -8.87 -6.14 -8.68
C TYR A 43 -8.15 -5.36 -7.58
N VAL A 44 -8.93 -4.84 -6.64
CA VAL A 44 -8.46 -4.02 -5.51
C VAL A 44 -9.08 -4.47 -4.19
N PHE A 45 -8.42 -4.15 -3.09
CA PHE A 45 -9.00 -4.20 -1.75
C PHE A 45 -9.62 -2.86 -1.40
N ASN A 46 -10.84 -2.86 -0.89
CA ASN A 46 -11.49 -1.65 -0.40
C ASN A 46 -11.50 -1.67 1.12
N ILE A 47 -10.92 -0.65 1.74
CA ILE A 47 -10.98 -0.42 3.19
C ILE A 47 -12.17 0.50 3.44
N SER A 48 -13.21 -0.07 4.06
CA SER A 48 -14.47 0.59 4.36
C SER A 48 -14.35 1.56 5.55
N PRO A 49 -15.32 2.48 5.73
CA PRO A 49 -15.33 3.40 6.88
C PRO A 49 -15.24 2.68 8.24
N GLY A 50 -15.94 1.56 8.41
CA GLY A 50 -15.89 0.78 9.66
C GLY A 50 -14.50 0.20 9.95
N GLN A 51 -13.77 -0.20 8.90
CA GLN A 51 -12.38 -0.64 9.04
C GLN A 51 -11.45 0.53 9.37
N LEU A 52 -11.65 1.70 8.75
CA LEU A 52 -10.89 2.91 9.07
C LEU A 52 -11.11 3.35 10.52
N ASP A 53 -12.36 3.33 11.00
CA ASP A 53 -12.69 3.65 12.40
C ASP A 53 -12.03 2.68 13.38
N TRP A 54 -11.92 1.41 13.01
CA TRP A 54 -11.16 0.44 13.79
C TRP A 54 -9.65 0.75 13.76
N MET A 55 -9.09 1.06 12.58
CA MET A 55 -7.66 1.37 12.43
C MET A 55 -7.25 2.63 13.21
N ARG A 56 -8.12 3.65 13.26
CA ARG A 56 -7.90 4.89 14.04
C ARG A 56 -7.70 4.64 15.53
N GLN A 57 -8.21 3.53 16.08
CA GLN A 57 -8.00 3.17 17.49
C GLN A 57 -6.54 2.75 17.78
N TYR A 58 -5.74 2.60 16.74
CA TYR A 58 -4.33 2.19 16.80
C TYR A 58 -3.43 3.19 16.07
N GLU A 59 -3.88 4.44 15.86
CA GLU A 59 -3.12 5.44 15.10
C GLU A 59 -1.80 5.84 15.78
N GLU A 60 -1.69 5.66 17.10
CA GLU A 60 -0.46 5.92 17.85
C GLU A 60 0.65 4.89 17.59
N PHE A 61 0.32 3.76 16.97
CA PHE A 61 1.26 2.69 16.68
C PHE A 61 1.95 2.88 15.33
N PRO A 62 3.22 2.46 15.19
CA PRO A 62 4.05 2.85 14.05
C PRO A 62 3.63 2.20 12.74
N GLU A 63 3.06 0.99 12.78
CA GLU A 63 2.77 0.21 11.59
C GLU A 63 1.59 -0.76 11.78
N PHE A 64 0.99 -1.13 10.65
CA PHE A 64 0.10 -2.27 10.52
C PHE A 64 0.79 -3.37 9.71
N CYS A 65 0.53 -4.62 10.06
CA CYS A 65 0.84 -5.77 9.23
C CYS A 65 -0.40 -6.13 8.40
N ALA A 66 -0.30 -5.97 7.09
CA ALA A 66 -1.33 -6.36 6.13
C ALA A 66 -1.00 -7.76 5.60
N SER A 67 -1.69 -8.76 6.12
CA SER A 67 -1.50 -10.17 5.75
C SER A 67 -2.48 -10.59 4.66
N ILE A 68 -2.02 -11.44 3.75
CA ILE A 68 -2.86 -12.05 2.73
C ILE A 68 -3.35 -13.41 3.22
N GLY A 69 -4.62 -13.70 2.94
CA GLY A 69 -5.26 -14.98 3.24
C GLY A 69 -6.25 -15.38 2.16
N ILE A 70 -6.74 -16.63 2.23
CA ILE A 70 -7.88 -17.09 1.44
C ILE A 70 -9.05 -17.33 2.41
N TYR A 71 -10.19 -16.71 2.13
CA TYR A 71 -11.42 -16.92 2.90
C TYR A 71 -12.62 -16.91 1.96
N ASP A 72 -13.55 -17.84 2.14
CA ASP A 72 -14.68 -18.07 1.23
C ASP A 72 -14.25 -18.13 -0.25
N ARG A 73 -13.15 -18.86 -0.53
CA ARG A 73 -12.55 -19.03 -1.87
C ARG A 73 -12.14 -17.73 -2.56
N LYS A 74 -11.97 -16.64 -1.81
CA LYS A 74 -11.50 -15.34 -2.30
C LYS A 74 -10.23 -14.93 -1.57
N LEU A 75 -9.40 -14.15 -2.25
CA LEU A 75 -8.25 -13.53 -1.61
C LEU A 75 -8.72 -12.41 -0.68
N ILE A 76 -8.18 -12.37 0.53
CA ILE A 76 -8.46 -11.33 1.54
C ILE A 76 -7.17 -10.66 2.03
N LEU A 77 -7.30 -9.40 2.41
CA LEU A 77 -6.30 -8.61 3.13
C LEU A 77 -6.75 -8.46 4.58
N ILE A 78 -5.98 -8.97 5.53
CA ILE A 78 -6.23 -8.91 6.97
C ILE A 78 -5.29 -7.89 7.60
N LEU A 79 -5.81 -6.96 8.39
CA LEU A 79 -5.03 -5.87 8.98
C LEU A 79 -4.79 -6.12 10.48
N TYR A 80 -3.51 -6.21 10.86
CA TYR A 80 -3.07 -6.38 12.24
C TYR A 80 -2.37 -5.10 12.73
N PRO A 81 -2.70 -4.55 13.91
CA PRO A 81 -1.94 -3.44 14.47
C PRO A 81 -0.65 -4.01 15.08
N MET A 82 0.46 -3.29 14.94
CA MET A 82 1.75 -3.71 15.48
C MET A 82 2.19 -2.75 16.58
N ASN A 83 2.63 -3.28 17.71
CA ASN A 83 3.17 -2.46 18.78
C ASN A 83 4.56 -1.88 18.42
N ASN A 84 5.10 -1.03 19.29
CA ASN A 84 6.43 -0.41 19.13
C ASN A 84 7.60 -1.42 19.08
N GLU A 85 7.37 -2.68 19.45
CA GLU A 85 8.37 -3.76 19.37
C GLU A 85 8.28 -4.55 18.05
N GLY A 86 7.40 -4.14 17.12
CA GLY A 86 7.14 -4.87 15.88
C GLY A 86 6.40 -6.19 16.11
N ARG A 87 5.64 -6.31 17.21
CA ARG A 87 4.79 -7.47 17.52
C ARG A 87 3.32 -7.13 17.32
N ARG A 88 2.56 -8.09 16.80
CA ARG A 88 1.11 -7.95 16.65
C ARG A 88 0.44 -7.71 17.99
N ILE A 89 -0.45 -6.72 18.03
CA ILE A 89 -1.35 -6.50 19.17
C ILE A 89 -2.47 -7.53 19.11
N GLU A 90 -2.62 -8.32 20.18
CA GLU A 90 -3.60 -9.39 20.23
C GLU A 90 -5.04 -8.85 20.37
N GLN A 91 -5.89 -9.24 19.43
CA GLN A 91 -7.33 -9.02 19.36
C GLN A 91 -8.05 -10.36 19.09
N LYS A 92 -9.34 -10.40 19.43
CA LYS A 92 -10.21 -11.57 19.15
C LYS A 92 -10.53 -11.70 17.67
N ASP A 93 -10.63 -10.57 17.00
CA ASP A 93 -11.02 -10.40 15.62
C ASP A 93 -10.24 -9.26 14.97
N TYR A 94 -10.08 -9.32 13.65
CA TYR A 94 -9.31 -8.34 12.89
C TYR A 94 -10.05 -7.96 11.61
N PRO A 95 -9.96 -6.70 11.16
CA PRO A 95 -10.60 -6.30 9.94
C PRO A 95 -9.99 -6.99 8.72
N CYS A 96 -10.85 -7.44 7.81
CA CYS A 96 -10.47 -8.03 6.54
C CYS A 96 -11.21 -7.39 5.36
N SER A 97 -10.54 -7.27 4.22
CA SER A 97 -11.12 -6.81 2.95
C SER A 97 -10.93 -7.87 1.88
N PHE A 98 -11.98 -8.11 1.08
CA PHE A 98 -11.89 -9.00 -0.08
C PHE A 98 -11.25 -8.31 -1.28
N LEU A 99 -10.49 -9.09 -2.06
CA LEU A 99 -10.03 -8.68 -3.38
C LEU A 99 -11.23 -8.68 -4.32
N THR A 100 -11.58 -7.52 -4.87
CA THR A 100 -12.83 -7.31 -5.62
C THR A 100 -12.60 -6.46 -6.86
N GLU A 101 -13.52 -6.57 -7.82
CA GLU A 101 -13.52 -5.71 -9.00
C GLU A 101 -13.55 -4.23 -8.61
N LEU A 102 -12.75 -3.45 -9.34
CA LEU A 102 -12.85 -2.02 -9.26
C LEU A 102 -14.18 -1.57 -9.87
N THR A 103 -15.07 -1.04 -9.03
CA THR A 103 -16.43 -0.64 -9.44
C THR A 103 -16.53 0.79 -9.98
N HIS A 104 -15.49 1.61 -9.80
CA HIS A 104 -15.45 3.02 -10.19
C HIS A 104 -14.02 3.43 -10.57
N ASP A 105 -13.86 4.37 -11.49
CA ASP A 105 -12.53 4.88 -11.87
C ASP A 105 -11.78 5.47 -10.66
N LEU A 106 -10.52 5.07 -10.49
CA LEU A 106 -9.63 5.66 -9.48
C LEU A 106 -9.02 6.95 -10.04
N LYS A 107 -9.26 8.06 -9.35
CA LYS A 107 -8.62 9.35 -9.64
C LYS A 107 -7.49 9.59 -8.65
N LEU A 108 -6.26 9.56 -9.13
CA LEU A 108 -5.07 9.93 -8.38
C LEU A 108 -4.80 11.43 -8.58
N GLN A 109 -4.56 12.18 -7.51
CA GLN A 109 -4.35 13.63 -7.56
C GLN A 109 -3.24 14.05 -6.60
N GLU A 110 -2.18 14.65 -7.13
CA GLU A 110 -1.10 15.28 -6.37
C GLU A 110 -1.08 16.79 -6.65
N VAL A 111 -1.17 17.61 -5.60
CA VAL A 111 -1.11 19.09 -5.69
C VAL A 111 0.18 19.57 -5.03
N GLN A 112 1.08 20.19 -5.80
CA GLN A 112 2.32 20.79 -5.30
C GLN A 112 2.33 22.32 -5.52
N GLU A 113 2.60 23.08 -4.46
CA GLU A 113 2.92 24.51 -4.54
C GLU A 113 4.44 24.69 -4.71
N TYR A 114 4.89 25.10 -5.90
CA TYR A 114 6.30 25.41 -6.12
C TYR A 114 6.60 26.88 -5.78
N THR A 115 7.54 27.11 -4.84
CA THR A 115 8.21 28.42 -4.72
C THR A 115 9.45 28.41 -5.61
N ILE A 116 9.40 29.06 -6.77
CA ILE A 116 10.60 29.23 -7.62
C ILE A 116 11.52 30.28 -6.98
N VAL A 117 12.56 29.84 -6.26
CA VAL A 117 13.62 30.73 -5.78
C VAL A 117 14.61 31.00 -6.92
N LYS A 118 14.38 32.09 -7.67
CA LYS A 118 15.38 32.62 -8.62
C LYS A 118 16.46 33.39 -7.86
N ASN A 119 17.55 32.72 -7.51
CA ASN A 119 18.74 33.40 -7.00
C ASN A 119 19.48 34.06 -8.17
N THR A 120 19.44 35.39 -8.23
CA THR A 120 20.30 36.18 -9.13
C THR A 120 21.36 36.87 -8.29
N VAL A 121 22.63 36.51 -8.47
CA VAL A 121 23.76 37.21 -7.83
C VAL A 121 24.22 38.32 -8.77
N LEU A 122 23.95 39.57 -8.40
CA LEU A 122 24.50 40.75 -9.08
C LEU A 122 25.81 41.16 -8.38
N SER A 123 26.89 41.32 -9.14
CA SER A 123 28.16 41.81 -8.63
C SER A 123 28.14 43.33 -8.45
N LYS A 124 29.10 43.88 -7.68
CA LYS A 124 29.22 45.31 -7.30
C LYS A 124 29.30 46.33 -8.46
N GLY A 125 29.26 45.90 -9.72
CA GLY A 125 29.25 46.74 -10.91
C GLY A 125 27.99 46.67 -11.78
N PHE A 126 26.94 45.95 -11.37
CA PHE A 126 25.69 45.78 -12.15
C PHE A 126 25.86 45.19 -13.57
N GLU A 127 26.89 44.37 -13.81
CA GLU A 127 27.02 43.60 -15.05
C GLU A 127 26.73 42.10 -14.83
N LYS A 128 26.01 41.51 -15.78
CA LYS A 128 25.63 40.09 -15.82
C LYS A 128 26.85 39.27 -16.26
N ILE A 129 27.45 38.50 -15.34
CA ILE A 129 28.61 37.66 -15.65
C ILE A 129 28.12 36.40 -16.37
N GLU A 130 28.08 36.43 -17.70
CA GLU A 130 27.99 35.21 -18.51
C GLU A 130 29.39 34.62 -18.66
N LYS A 131 29.64 33.47 -18.00
CA LYS A 131 30.73 32.57 -18.37
C LYS A 131 30.14 31.26 -18.87
N ASN A 132 30.34 31.04 -20.17
CA ASN A 132 30.16 29.78 -20.86
C ASN A 132 30.93 28.66 -20.15
N SER A 133 30.20 27.71 -19.59
CA SER A 133 30.65 26.32 -19.45
C SER A 133 29.42 25.43 -19.56
N ASP A 134 29.37 24.74 -20.70
CA ASP A 134 28.46 23.68 -21.13
C ASP A 134 26.96 23.97 -21.24
N MET A 135 26.42 23.51 -22.37
CA MET A 135 25.03 23.60 -22.77
C MET A 135 24.11 23.07 -21.66
N GLY A 136 23.56 23.98 -20.88
CA GLY A 136 22.37 23.73 -20.08
C GLY A 136 21.19 23.55 -21.03
N TYR A 137 21.01 22.33 -21.54
CA TYR A 137 19.66 21.86 -21.84
C TYR A 137 18.80 22.26 -20.64
N PRO A 138 17.59 22.82 -20.83
CA PRO A 138 16.69 22.97 -19.71
C PRO A 138 16.54 21.57 -19.13
N VAL A 139 17.12 21.33 -17.97
CA VAL A 139 17.02 20.07 -17.25
C VAL A 139 15.54 19.99 -16.91
N SER A 140 14.78 19.38 -17.82
CA SER A 140 13.42 18.94 -17.61
C SER A 140 13.46 17.69 -16.73
N ASN A 141 14.25 17.72 -15.64
CA ASN A 141 13.97 16.87 -14.51
C ASN A 141 12.87 17.57 -13.75
N LYS A 142 11.62 17.44 -14.25
CA LYS A 142 10.54 17.40 -13.28
C LYS A 142 10.90 16.24 -12.35
N PRO A 143 11.01 16.46 -11.03
CA PRO A 143 11.16 15.33 -10.11
C PRO A 143 10.04 14.34 -10.42
N VAL A 144 10.38 13.07 -10.64
CA VAL A 144 9.39 12.01 -10.85
C VAL A 144 8.49 12.00 -9.62
N LEU A 145 7.22 12.31 -9.83
CA LEU A 145 6.24 12.44 -8.76
C LEU A 145 6.00 11.06 -8.11
N GLU A 146 5.68 11.04 -6.82
CA GLU A 146 5.39 9.77 -6.14
C GLU A 146 4.12 9.11 -6.71
N GLN A 147 3.16 9.93 -7.17
CA GLN A 147 2.01 9.45 -7.91
C GLN A 147 2.39 8.76 -9.23
N ASP A 148 3.32 9.32 -10.00
CA ASP A 148 3.75 8.75 -11.29
C ASP A 148 4.38 7.36 -11.10
N LYS A 149 5.20 7.21 -10.05
CA LYS A 149 5.80 5.90 -9.68
C LYS A 149 4.74 4.89 -9.29
N ALA A 150 3.74 5.32 -8.54
CA ALA A 150 2.67 4.43 -8.13
C ALA A 150 1.78 4.00 -9.30
N VAL A 151 1.48 4.90 -10.24
CA VAL A 151 0.80 4.56 -11.50
C VAL A 151 1.62 3.53 -12.27
N GLU A 152 2.90 3.78 -12.48
CA GLU A 152 3.81 2.85 -13.18
C GLU A 152 3.83 1.47 -12.51
N SER A 153 3.87 1.41 -11.17
CA SER A 153 3.82 0.16 -10.42
C SER A 153 2.49 -0.58 -10.56
N ILE A 154 1.35 0.13 -10.54
CA ILE A 154 0.02 -0.48 -10.76
C ILE A 154 -0.10 -1.01 -12.19
N GLU A 155 0.32 -0.24 -13.18
CA GLU A 155 0.31 -0.66 -14.59
C GLU A 155 1.23 -1.86 -14.81
N SER A 156 2.42 -1.87 -14.20
CA SER A 156 3.32 -3.01 -14.25
C SER A 156 2.69 -4.28 -13.66
N TRP A 157 1.96 -4.18 -12.54
CA TRP A 157 1.20 -5.31 -12.00
C TRP A 157 0.06 -5.75 -12.92
N ARG A 158 -0.70 -4.81 -13.49
CA ARG A 158 -1.76 -5.13 -14.45
C ARG A 158 -1.23 -5.92 -15.63
N ASP A 159 -0.11 -5.47 -16.20
CA ASP A 159 0.42 -5.96 -17.47
C ASP A 159 1.31 -7.21 -17.29
N SER A 160 1.99 -7.36 -16.16
CA SER A 160 2.99 -8.43 -15.93
C SER A 160 2.81 -9.22 -14.63
N GLY A 161 1.79 -8.92 -13.82
CA GLY A 161 1.56 -9.58 -12.53
C GLY A 161 1.32 -11.09 -12.65
N MET A 162 0.58 -11.52 -13.68
CA MET A 162 0.32 -12.95 -13.90
C MET A 162 1.57 -13.71 -14.35
N ASP A 163 2.39 -13.11 -15.22
CA ASP A 163 3.67 -13.67 -15.64
C ASP A 163 4.66 -13.74 -14.46
N TRP A 164 4.64 -12.72 -13.59
CA TRP A 164 5.42 -12.70 -12.36
C TRP A 164 5.01 -13.84 -11.41
N LEU A 165 3.70 -14.07 -11.20
CA LEU A 165 3.20 -15.18 -10.39
C LEU A 165 3.61 -16.54 -10.97
N TYR A 166 3.50 -16.71 -12.28
CA TYR A 166 3.94 -17.93 -12.97
C TYR A 166 5.44 -18.19 -12.76
N LYS A 167 6.26 -17.13 -12.92
CA LYS A 167 7.70 -17.21 -12.72
C LYS A 167 8.06 -17.58 -11.28
N GLU A 168 7.47 -16.93 -10.27
CA GLU A 168 7.75 -17.21 -8.85
C GLU A 168 7.30 -18.62 -8.44
N CYS A 169 6.19 -19.12 -9.00
CA CYS A 169 5.79 -20.53 -8.82
C CYS A 169 6.83 -21.50 -9.40
N LYS A 170 7.31 -21.22 -10.62
CA LYS A 170 8.19 -22.13 -11.35
C LYS A 170 9.63 -22.12 -10.87
N GLU A 171 10.16 -20.94 -10.52
CA GLU A 171 11.57 -20.77 -10.17
C GLU A 171 11.83 -20.84 -8.67
N SER A 172 10.84 -20.47 -7.85
CA SER A 172 11.00 -20.35 -6.38
C SER A 172 9.99 -21.18 -5.61
N GLU A 173 9.24 -22.07 -6.27
CA GLU A 173 8.21 -22.93 -5.67
C GLU A 173 7.19 -22.14 -4.81
N GLY A 174 6.94 -20.89 -5.18
CA GLY A 174 6.03 -20.00 -4.44
C GLY A 174 6.61 -19.37 -3.17
N THR A 175 7.89 -19.59 -2.85
CA THR A 175 8.51 -18.99 -1.65
C THR A 175 8.57 -17.47 -1.72
N GLY A 176 8.82 -16.91 -2.91
CA GLY A 176 8.89 -15.46 -3.15
C GLY A 176 7.53 -14.77 -3.31
N ILE A 177 6.42 -15.52 -3.32
CA ILE A 177 5.08 -14.94 -3.32
C ILE A 177 4.81 -14.29 -1.96
N PHE A 178 4.30 -13.07 -2.03
CA PHE A 178 4.00 -12.24 -0.87
C PHE A 178 3.03 -12.94 0.10
N ARG A 179 3.22 -12.73 1.40
CA ARG A 179 2.32 -13.23 2.46
C ARG A 179 1.85 -12.12 3.38
N LYS A 180 2.76 -11.19 3.68
CA LYS A 180 2.50 -10.03 4.51
C LYS A 180 3.28 -8.84 4.01
N PHE A 181 2.70 -7.67 4.27
CA PHE A 181 3.26 -6.37 4.01
C PHE A 181 3.22 -5.56 5.29
N TYR A 182 4.26 -4.76 5.54
CA TYR A 182 4.26 -3.82 6.65
C TYR A 182 3.92 -2.44 6.12
N VAL A 183 2.93 -1.80 6.71
CA VAL A 183 2.36 -0.53 6.26
C VAL A 183 2.55 0.47 7.39
N PRO A 184 3.41 1.49 7.24
CA PRO A 184 3.56 2.51 8.26
C PRO A 184 2.25 3.28 8.43
N THR A 185 1.86 3.49 9.68
CA THR A 185 0.59 4.17 10.01
C THR A 185 0.57 5.61 9.49
N ALA A 186 1.73 6.26 9.46
CA ALA A 186 1.89 7.61 8.94
C ALA A 186 1.47 7.76 7.46
N ASP A 187 1.58 6.69 6.68
CA ASP A 187 1.26 6.68 5.24
C ASP A 187 -0.22 6.42 4.95
N LEU A 188 -1.00 6.09 5.99
CA LEU A 188 -2.43 5.85 5.88
C LEU A 188 -3.27 7.11 6.14
N CYS A 189 -2.65 8.20 6.57
CA CYS A 189 -3.31 9.49 6.82
C CYS A 189 -4.54 9.36 7.74
N LEU A 190 -4.50 8.45 8.73
CA LEU A 190 -5.68 8.11 9.54
C LEU A 190 -6.25 9.29 10.35
N SER A 191 -5.39 10.23 10.71
CA SER A 191 -5.70 11.47 11.45
C SER A 191 -6.32 12.57 10.59
N ASP A 192 -6.35 12.41 9.26
CA ASP A 192 -6.78 13.47 8.36
C ASP A 192 -8.30 13.66 8.41
N ALA A 193 -8.71 14.87 8.74
CA ALA A 193 -10.12 15.25 8.73
C ALA A 193 -10.67 15.08 7.29
N GLY A 194 -11.66 14.20 7.14
CA GLY A 194 -12.32 13.93 5.87
C GLY A 194 -11.87 12.65 5.15
N LEU A 195 -10.90 11.89 5.67
CA LEU A 195 -10.58 10.56 5.13
C LEU A 195 -11.82 9.64 5.23
N SER A 196 -12.35 9.26 4.08
CA SER A 196 -13.60 8.51 3.96
C SER A 196 -13.40 7.04 3.55
N LYS A 197 -12.40 6.79 2.70
CA LYS A 197 -12.14 5.46 2.12
C LYS A 197 -10.66 5.35 1.75
N ILE A 198 -10.12 4.13 1.85
CA ILE A 198 -8.85 3.78 1.22
C ILE A 198 -9.08 2.62 0.25
N THR A 199 -8.56 2.74 -0.97
CA THR A 199 -8.47 1.62 -1.92
C THR A 199 -7.02 1.17 -2.01
N CYS A 200 -6.79 -0.13 -1.88
CA CYS A 200 -5.47 -0.73 -1.91
C CYS A 200 -5.34 -1.59 -3.17
N SER A 201 -4.32 -1.31 -3.99
CA SER A 201 -4.01 -2.06 -5.20
C SER A 201 -2.67 -2.76 -5.06
N PHE A 202 -2.51 -3.90 -5.72
CA PHE A 202 -1.18 -4.45 -5.96
C PHE A 202 -0.42 -3.57 -6.95
N GLY A 203 0.90 -3.56 -6.79
CA GLY A 203 1.85 -2.98 -7.73
C GLY A 203 3.09 -3.86 -7.88
N LEU A 204 3.81 -3.72 -9.00
CA LEU A 204 5.15 -4.30 -9.16
C LEU A 204 6.20 -3.19 -9.16
N LYS A 205 7.27 -3.43 -8.42
CA LYS A 205 8.39 -2.51 -8.33
C LYS A 205 9.71 -3.25 -8.46
N TYR A 206 10.60 -2.75 -9.30
CA TYR A 206 11.94 -3.30 -9.40
C TYR A 206 12.73 -2.97 -8.14
N ASN A 207 13.31 -3.98 -7.51
CA ASN A 207 14.22 -3.80 -6.39
C ASN A 207 15.66 -4.04 -6.85
N ALA A 208 16.46 -2.98 -6.88
CA ALA A 208 17.85 -3.04 -7.32
C ALA A 208 18.76 -3.86 -6.40
N ILE A 209 18.43 -3.97 -5.10
CA ILE A 209 19.23 -4.75 -4.14
C ILE A 209 19.04 -6.25 -4.39
N TYR A 210 17.80 -6.68 -4.60
CA TYR A 210 17.48 -8.08 -4.88
C TYR A 210 17.59 -8.46 -6.37
N GLY A 211 17.77 -7.47 -7.25
CA GLY A 211 17.86 -7.68 -8.70
C GLY A 211 16.58 -8.27 -9.32
N LYS A 212 15.40 -8.04 -8.70
CA LYS A 212 14.14 -8.61 -9.16
C LYS A 212 12.94 -7.70 -8.92
N MET A 213 11.86 -7.96 -9.68
CA MET A 213 10.55 -7.35 -9.45
C MET A 213 9.94 -7.91 -8.16
N LEU A 214 9.46 -7.02 -7.31
CA LEU A 214 8.76 -7.34 -6.08
C LEU A 214 7.34 -6.81 -6.14
N THR A 215 6.41 -7.53 -5.54
CA THR A 215 5.04 -7.03 -5.32
C THR A 215 5.03 -6.05 -4.15
N THR A 216 4.29 -4.95 -4.29
CA THR A 216 3.98 -3.97 -3.24
C THR A 216 2.46 -3.76 -3.16
N LEU A 217 1.99 -3.18 -2.07
CA LEU A 217 0.63 -2.64 -1.96
C LEU A 217 0.69 -1.12 -2.00
N ILE A 218 -0.16 -0.54 -2.83
CA ILE A 218 -0.31 0.90 -3.00
C ILE A 218 -1.65 1.30 -2.39
N PHE A 219 -1.58 2.15 -1.37
CA PHE A 219 -2.75 2.66 -0.65
C PHE A 219 -3.17 4.00 -1.24
N ILE A 220 -4.44 4.08 -1.64
CA ILE A 220 -5.04 5.23 -2.29
C ILE A 220 -6.12 5.82 -1.40
N SER A 221 -5.83 6.96 -0.77
CA SER A 221 -6.73 7.63 0.17
C SER A 221 -7.74 8.55 -0.52
N PHE A 222 -8.99 8.53 -0.07
CA PHE A 222 -10.08 9.38 -0.58
C PHE A 222 -10.62 10.27 0.53
N HIS A 223 -10.63 11.57 0.29
CA HIS A 223 -11.12 12.58 1.23
C HIS A 223 -12.44 13.19 0.75
N GLU A 224 -13.42 13.32 1.63
CA GLU A 224 -14.66 14.05 1.38
C GLU A 224 -14.41 15.57 1.53
N ASN A 225 -14.72 16.35 0.47
CA ASN A 225 -14.77 17.82 0.46
C ASN A 225 -13.52 18.60 0.93
N LEU A 226 -12.40 18.50 0.20
CA LEU A 226 -11.26 19.42 0.32
C LEU A 226 -11.45 20.70 -0.52
N GLN A 227 -12.47 21.52 -0.24
CA GLN A 227 -12.62 22.84 -0.89
C GLN A 227 -12.11 24.02 -0.03
N ASN A 228 -11.71 23.86 1.24
CA ASN A 228 -11.45 25.02 2.12
C ASN A 228 -10.38 24.81 3.22
N SER A 229 -9.24 24.18 2.93
CA SER A 229 -8.10 24.16 3.87
C SER A 229 -6.91 24.92 3.29
N GLU A 230 -6.76 26.17 3.72
CA GLU A 230 -5.55 26.98 3.55
C GLU A 230 -4.35 26.26 4.21
N ARG A 231 -3.24 26.17 3.46
CA ARG A 231 -1.99 25.42 3.69
C ARG A 231 -2.00 23.99 3.13
N VAL A 232 -1.68 23.90 1.84
CA VAL A 232 -1.38 22.65 1.12
C VAL A 232 -0.02 22.12 1.57
N GLN A 233 -0.03 21.26 2.60
CA GLN A 233 1.03 20.26 2.78
C GLN A 233 0.78 19.13 1.77
N LEU A 234 1.86 18.55 1.23
CA LEU A 234 1.86 17.47 0.25
C LEU A 234 0.79 16.40 0.58
N THR A 235 -0.39 16.53 0.00
CA THR A 235 -1.45 15.52 0.08
C THR A 235 -1.24 14.61 -1.13
N THR A 236 -0.27 13.71 -1.04
CA THR A 236 -0.23 12.60 -2.01
C THR A 236 -1.25 11.60 -1.52
N ASN A 237 -2.24 11.27 -2.35
CA ASN A 237 -3.11 10.15 -2.04
C ASN A 237 -2.46 8.82 -2.44
N THR A 238 -1.15 8.79 -2.73
CA THR A 238 -0.46 7.60 -3.17
C THR A 238 0.83 7.43 -2.37
N TYR A 239 0.81 6.45 -1.48
CA TYR A 239 1.94 6.11 -0.64
C TYR A 239 2.37 4.65 -0.93
N ASP A 240 3.63 4.45 -1.28
CA ASP A 240 4.22 3.12 -1.56
C ASP A 240 5.06 2.66 -0.36
N TRP A 241 4.45 1.89 0.55
CA TRP A 241 5.17 1.50 1.78
C TRP A 241 4.98 0.07 2.26
N ALA A 242 4.18 -0.72 1.56
CA ALA A 242 4.09 -2.14 1.82
C ALA A 242 5.30 -2.88 1.25
N LYS A 243 6.42 -2.90 2.02
CA LYS A 243 7.55 -3.75 1.66
C LYS A 243 7.16 -5.22 1.90
N PRO A 244 7.28 -6.10 0.90
CA PRO A 244 7.10 -7.53 1.14
C PRO A 244 8.13 -7.96 2.18
N CYS A 245 7.68 -8.67 3.21
CA CYS A 245 8.58 -9.23 4.22
C CYS A 245 9.58 -10.19 3.53
N PRO A 246 10.90 -9.92 3.61
CA PRO A 246 11.90 -10.80 3.01
C PRO A 246 11.85 -12.20 3.66
N PRO A 247 12.29 -13.26 2.96
CA PRO A 247 12.27 -14.64 3.47
C PRO A 247 13.07 -14.88 4.76
N ILE A 248 13.83 -13.88 5.24
CA ILE A 248 14.59 -13.89 6.51
C ILE A 248 13.95 -12.93 7.55
N CYS A 249 12.64 -12.66 7.50
CA CYS A 249 11.97 -12.00 8.63
C CYS A 249 12.08 -12.89 9.89
N ARG A 250 13.13 -12.68 10.69
CA ARG A 250 13.27 -13.21 12.05
C ARG A 250 12.58 -12.26 13.03
N ILE A 251 11.27 -12.10 12.90
CA ILE A 251 10.44 -11.53 13.95
C ILE A 251 9.64 -12.71 14.49
N PRO A 252 9.67 -12.99 15.81
CA PRO A 252 9.16 -14.24 16.35
C PRO A 252 7.69 -14.43 15.97
N ASP A 253 7.44 -15.42 15.12
CA ASP A 253 6.14 -16.06 15.01
C ASP A 253 5.87 -16.71 16.37
N ILE A 254 5.11 -16.03 17.22
CA ILE A 254 4.42 -16.70 18.32
C ILE A 254 3.37 -17.58 17.64
N GLY A 255 3.78 -18.83 17.37
CA GLY A 255 3.05 -19.81 16.57
C GLY A 255 3.89 -21.02 16.16
N SER A 256 5.22 -20.99 16.32
CA SER A 256 6.05 -22.20 16.23
C SER A 256 6.15 -22.93 17.58
N GLN A 257 5.00 -23.36 18.11
CA GLN A 257 4.90 -24.54 18.96
C GLN A 257 3.61 -25.28 18.60
N PHE A 258 3.79 -26.26 17.70
CA PHE A 258 2.86 -27.26 17.19
C PHE A 258 1.86 -26.80 16.13
#